data_AF-T1D4Q5-F1
#
_entry.id   AF-T1D4Q5-F1
#
_cell.length_a   1.000
_cell.length_b   1.000
_cell.length_c   1.000
_cell.angle_alpha   90.00
_cell.angle_beta   90.00
_cell.angle_gamma   90.00
#
_symmetry.space_group_name_H-M   'P 1'
#
loop_
_entity.id
_entity.type
_entity.pdbx_description
1 polymer ?
#
loop_
_entity_poly.entity_id
_entity_poly.type
_entity_poly.pdbx_seq_one_letter_code
_entity_poly.pdbx_strand_id
1 'polypeptide(L)'
;MALYADHFGGFLENIYDELQMLNLSKEQEVAIKGIIKNHHKFLRQWYSDSLANSEKMMKNFADSTLKNNTPEIARDKSLAIDKIDAEHRFMMSVYEILDANQRRIFSAKIKDKNKENKKLGKDKGFVKYRE
;
A
#
# COMPACT_ATOMS: atom_id res chain seq x y z
N MET A 1 -8.79 10.49 -12.02
CA MET A 1 -7.62 9.64 -12.27
C MET A 1 -7.52 8.68 -11.08
N ALA A 2 -8.09 7.48 -11.22
CA ALA A 2 -8.17 6.52 -10.11
C ALA A 2 -6.82 5.77 -10.01
N LEU A 3 -6.08 5.99 -8.92
CA LEU A 3 -5.00 5.11 -8.53
C LEU A 3 -5.65 3.84 -7.97
N TYR A 4 -5.67 2.79 -8.79
CA TYR A 4 -6.25 1.49 -8.42
C TYR A 4 -5.46 0.88 -7.25
N ALA A 5 -6.20 0.54 -6.19
CA ALA A 5 -5.73 -0.06 -4.94
C ALA A 5 -5.01 -1.41 -5.12
N ASP A 6 -5.12 -2.03 -6.30
CA ASP A 6 -4.52 -3.33 -6.64
C ASP A 6 -3.00 -3.29 -6.81
N HIS A 7 -2.40 -2.10 -6.95
CA HIS A 7 -0.93 -1.96 -7.05
C HIS A 7 -0.20 -2.09 -5.71
N PHE A 8 -0.90 -2.03 -4.57
CA PHE A 8 -0.25 -1.95 -3.26
C PHE A 8 0.03 -3.30 -2.60
N GLY A 9 -0.61 -4.39 -3.07
CA GLY A 9 -0.33 -5.75 -2.58
C GLY A 9 1.11 -6.22 -2.82
N GLY A 10 1.83 -5.63 -3.78
CA GLY A 10 3.25 -5.86 -4.01
C GLY A 10 4.15 -4.66 -3.71
N PHE A 11 3.61 -3.48 -3.37
CA PHE A 11 4.42 -2.26 -3.22
C PHE A 11 5.35 -2.34 -2.01
N LEU A 12 4.84 -2.82 -0.87
CA LEU A 12 5.60 -2.88 0.37
C LEU A 12 6.67 -3.97 0.36
N GLU A 13 6.35 -5.19 -0.07
CA GLU A 13 7.35 -6.27 -0.23
C GLU A 13 8.51 -5.80 -1.12
N ASN A 14 8.20 -5.07 -2.19
CA ASN A 14 9.22 -4.53 -3.08
C ASN A 14 10.10 -3.47 -2.41
N ILE A 15 9.54 -2.59 -1.57
CA ILE A 15 10.31 -1.56 -0.87
C ILE A 15 11.30 -2.14 0.13
N TYR A 16 10.93 -3.21 0.83
CA TYR A 16 11.82 -3.85 1.81
C TYR A 16 13.10 -4.38 1.15
N ASP A 17 12.96 -5.09 0.05
CA ASP A 17 14.10 -5.61 -0.72
C ASP A 17 14.97 -4.46 -1.24
N GLU A 18 14.35 -3.39 -1.76
CA GLU A 18 15.09 -2.26 -2.29
C GLU A 18 15.89 -1.52 -1.20
N LEU A 19 15.36 -1.43 0.01
CA LEU A 19 16.08 -0.82 1.15
C LEU A 19 17.27 -1.66 1.59
N GLN A 20 17.17 -2.99 1.58
CA GLN A 20 18.28 -3.88 1.94
C GLN A 20 19.45 -3.82 0.94
N MET A 21 19.17 -3.42 -0.30
CA MET A 21 20.21 -3.25 -1.33
C MET A 21 20.92 -1.89 -1.25
N LEU A 22 20.52 -1.01 -0.35
CA LEU A 22 21.24 0.23 -0.06
C LEU A 22 22.36 -0.06 0.94
N ASN A 23 23.51 0.58 0.74
CA ASN A 23 24.58 0.57 1.73
C ASN A 23 24.22 1.51 2.90
N LEU A 24 23.32 1.05 3.76
CA LEU A 24 22.81 1.80 4.92
C LEU A 24 23.85 1.81 6.05
N SER A 25 23.95 2.93 6.76
CA SER A 25 24.66 2.94 8.05
C SER A 25 23.86 2.17 9.10
N LYS A 26 24.53 1.71 10.18
CA LYS A 26 23.85 1.06 11.31
C LYS A 26 22.72 1.92 11.91
N GLU A 27 22.93 3.24 11.96
CA GLU A 27 21.93 4.18 12.45
C GLU A 27 20.71 4.26 11.51
N GLN A 28 20.97 4.34 10.21
CA GLN A 28 19.91 4.32 9.20
C GLN A 28 19.11 3.02 9.23
N GLU A 29 19.78 1.87 9.38
CA GLU A 29 19.10 0.57 9.51
C GLU A 29 18.17 0.52 10.72
N VAL A 30 18.62 1.00 11.88
CA VAL A 30 17.80 1.02 13.10
C VAL A 30 16.59 1.94 12.92
N ALA A 31 16.79 3.14 12.36
CA ALA A 31 15.71 4.09 12.10
C ALA A 31 14.68 3.52 11.10
N ILE A 32 15.16 2.94 9.99
CA ILE A 32 14.32 2.30 8.97
C ILE A 32 13.53 1.13 9.57
N LYS A 33 14.16 0.24 10.36
CA LYS A 33 13.45 -0.84 11.07
C LYS A 33 12.34 -0.33 11.99
N GLY A 34 12.54 0.83 12.63
CA GLY A 34 11.52 1.49 13.44
C GLY A 34 10.32 1.94 12.60
N ILE A 35 10.58 2.65 11.49
CA ILE A 35 9.56 3.11 10.53
C ILE A 35 8.74 1.93 9.99
N ILE A 36 9.42 0.88 9.59
CA ILE A 36 8.88 -0.39 9.11
C ILE A 36 7.93 -1.02 10.14
N LYS A 37 8.38 -1.16 11.39
CA LYS A 37 7.59 -1.78 12.46
C LYS A 37 6.31 -0.98 12.72
N ASN A 38 6.40 0.35 12.72
CA ASN A 38 5.26 1.22 12.91
C ASN A 38 4.25 1.11 11.77
N HIS A 39 4.72 1.08 10.52
CA HIS A 39 3.87 0.91 9.36
C HIS A 39 3.19 -0.47 9.36
N HIS A 40 3.90 -1.55 9.68
CA HIS A 40 3.29 -2.88 9.84
C HIS A 40 2.23 -2.92 10.94
N LYS A 41 2.45 -2.25 12.08
CA LYS A 41 1.46 -2.16 13.15
C LYS A 41 0.19 -1.47 12.66
N PHE A 42 0.33 -0.37 11.91
CA PHE A 42 -0.79 0.32 11.28
C PHE A 42 -1.54 -0.61 10.31
N LEU A 43 -0.83 -1.27 9.38
CA LEU A 43 -1.45 -2.14 8.38
C LEU A 43 -2.22 -3.29 9.02
N ARG A 44 -1.65 -3.92 10.07
CA ARG A 44 -2.35 -4.99 10.80
C ARG A 44 -3.69 -4.51 11.35
N GLN A 45 -3.73 -3.33 11.97
CA GLN A 45 -4.97 -2.77 12.48
C GLN A 45 -5.93 -2.42 11.34
N TRP A 46 -5.42 -1.78 10.29
CA TRP A 46 -6.19 -1.41 9.12
C TRP A 46 -6.86 -2.61 8.44
N TYR A 47 -6.15 -3.75 8.30
CA TYR A 47 -6.72 -4.98 7.76
C TYR A 47 -7.86 -5.53 8.64
N SER A 48 -7.68 -5.50 9.96
CA SER A 48 -8.73 -5.91 10.90
C SER A 48 -9.97 -5.02 10.77
N ASP A 49 -9.78 -3.71 10.69
CA ASP A 49 -10.87 -2.74 10.56
C ASP A 49 -11.59 -2.86 9.21
N SER A 50 -10.83 -3.06 8.13
CA SER A 50 -11.36 -3.25 6.78
C SER A 50 -12.18 -4.53 6.65
N LEU A 51 -11.71 -5.64 7.22
CA LEU A 51 -12.45 -6.90 7.24
C LEU A 51 -13.77 -6.73 8.01
N ALA A 52 -13.71 -6.18 9.22
CA ALA A 52 -14.90 -5.96 10.03
C ALA A 52 -15.92 -5.02 9.38
N ASN A 53 -15.46 -4.00 8.65
CA ASN A 53 -16.34 -3.10 7.90
C ASN A 53 -16.98 -3.82 6.69
N SER A 54 -16.21 -4.62 5.96
CA SER A 54 -16.68 -5.41 4.82
C SER A 54 -17.75 -6.43 5.24
N GLU A 55 -17.54 -7.12 6.36
CA GLU A 55 -18.52 -8.05 6.93
C GLU A 55 -19.85 -7.35 7.25
N LYS A 56 -19.81 -6.14 7.81
CA LYS A 56 -21.01 -5.33 8.06
C LYS A 56 -21.69 -4.89 6.76
N MET A 57 -20.92 -4.47 5.76
CA MET A 57 -21.47 -4.12 4.44
C MET A 57 -22.18 -5.32 3.81
N MET A 58 -21.56 -6.50 3.85
CA MET A 58 -22.14 -7.73 3.31
C MET A 58 -23.42 -8.13 4.03
N LYS A 59 -23.45 -8.00 5.36
CA LYS A 59 -24.66 -8.22 6.16
C LYS A 59 -25.77 -7.24 5.76
N ASN A 60 -25.48 -5.94 5.74
CA ASN A 60 -26.47 -4.92 5.37
C ASN A 60 -26.95 -5.08 3.92
N PHE A 61 -26.07 -5.55 3.02
CA PHE A 61 -26.43 -5.87 1.65
C PHE A 61 -27.40 -7.06 1.59
N ALA A 62 -27.10 -8.15 2.30
CA ALA A 62 -27.98 -9.32 2.39
C ALA A 62 -29.36 -8.96 2.98
N ASP A 63 -29.38 -8.05 3.96
CA ASP A 63 -30.62 -7.55 4.58
C ASP A 63 -31.33 -6.46 3.72
N SER A 64 -30.82 -6.12 2.53
CA SER A 64 -31.35 -5.05 1.66
C SER A 64 -31.41 -3.67 2.33
N THR A 65 -30.57 -3.43 3.33
CA THR A 65 -30.47 -2.17 4.08
C THR A 65 -29.28 -1.30 3.66
N LEU A 66 -28.37 -1.85 2.83
CA LEU A 66 -27.21 -1.12 2.32
C LEU A 66 -27.64 0.01 1.37
N LYS A 67 -27.44 1.25 1.80
CA LYS A 67 -27.63 2.48 1.01
C LYS A 67 -26.31 3.21 0.83
N ASN A 68 -26.22 4.06 -0.20
CA ASN A 68 -25.00 4.82 -0.53
C ASN A 68 -24.49 5.75 0.59
N ASN A 69 -25.34 6.11 1.54
CA ASN A 69 -25.03 6.99 2.67
C ASN A 69 -24.93 6.25 4.01
N THR A 70 -24.76 4.93 3.99
CA THR A 70 -24.56 4.14 5.21
C THR A 70 -23.20 4.43 5.85
N PRO A 71 -23.08 4.32 7.18
CA PRO A 71 -21.83 4.50 7.89
C PRO A 71 -20.70 3.60 7.35
N GLU A 72 -21.02 2.39 6.91
CA GLU A 72 -20.04 1.44 6.40
C GLU A 72 -19.43 1.88 5.06
N ILE A 73 -20.23 2.48 4.16
CA ILE A 73 -19.73 3.05 2.90
C ILE A 73 -18.83 4.26 3.18
N ALA A 74 -19.19 5.10 4.16
CA ALA A 74 -18.35 6.22 4.57
C ALA A 74 -17.03 5.73 5.20
N ARG A 75 -17.10 4.69 6.04
CA ARG A 75 -15.92 4.09 6.67
C ARG A 75 -15.01 3.41 5.66
N ASP A 76 -15.56 2.73 4.66
CA ASP A 76 -14.79 2.11 3.58
C ASP A 76 -13.94 3.14 2.82
N LYS A 77 -14.54 4.28 2.46
CA LYS A 77 -13.83 5.41 1.85
C LYS A 77 -12.76 5.99 2.78
N SER A 78 -13.08 6.16 4.05
CA SER A 78 -12.11 6.63 5.06
C SER A 78 -10.94 5.67 5.21
N LEU A 79 -11.18 4.36 5.26
CA LEU A 79 -10.13 3.33 5.32
C LEU A 79 -9.23 3.39 4.09
N ALA A 80 -9.79 3.58 2.89
CA ALA A 80 -8.99 3.73 1.68
C ALA A 80 -8.05 4.95 1.76
N ILE A 81 -8.54 6.09 2.28
CA ILE A 81 -7.73 7.30 2.50
C ILE A 81 -6.66 7.05 3.57
N ASP A 82 -7.04 6.48 4.71
CA ASP A 82 -6.13 6.18 5.83
C ASP A 82 -4.93 5.35 5.37
N LYS A 83 -5.18 4.36 4.49
CA LYS A 83 -4.13 3.51 3.92
C LYS A 83 -3.17 4.30 3.04
N ILE A 84 -3.69 5.08 2.09
CA ILE A 84 -2.87 5.90 1.18
C ILE A 84 -2.00 6.88 2.00
N ASP A 85 -2.59 7.52 3.00
CA ASP A 85 -1.86 8.47 3.85
C ASP A 85 -0.77 7.79 4.69
N ALA A 86 -1.00 6.56 5.15
CA ALA A 86 0.01 5.79 5.88
C ALA A 86 1.16 5.34 4.97
N GLU A 87 0.86 4.94 3.72
CA GLU A 87 1.86 4.57 2.71
C GLU A 87 2.70 5.78 2.30
N HIS A 88 2.08 6.94 2.07
CA HIS A 88 2.81 8.19 1.81
C HIS A 88 3.71 8.58 2.97
N ARG A 89 3.21 8.53 4.22
CA ARG A 89 4.01 8.82 5.42
C ARG A 89 5.20 7.87 5.55
N PHE A 90 4.98 6.58 5.33
CA PHE A 90 6.06 5.59 5.33
C PHE A 90 7.15 5.96 4.32
N MET A 91 6.78 6.26 3.07
CA MET A 91 7.74 6.65 2.04
C MET A 91 8.50 7.92 2.41
N MET A 92 7.82 8.95 2.90
CA MET A 92 8.48 10.20 3.30
C MET A 92 9.48 9.98 4.43
N SER A 93 9.10 9.23 5.47
CA SER A 93 10.00 8.90 6.58
C SER A 93 11.22 8.11 6.12
N VAL A 94 11.06 7.18 5.17
CA VAL A 94 12.20 6.48 4.56
C VAL A 94 13.11 7.47 3.84
N TYR A 95 12.57 8.34 3.00
CA TYR A 95 13.37 9.33 2.27
C TYR A 95 14.14 10.27 3.21
N GLU A 96 13.55 10.68 4.32
CA GLU A 96 14.21 11.54 5.32
C GLU A 96 15.49 10.91 5.91
N ILE A 97 15.51 9.58 6.09
CA ILE A 97 16.67 8.84 6.61
C ILE A 97 17.78 8.66 5.56
N LEU A 98 17.40 8.49 4.30
CA LEU A 98 18.36 8.24 3.21
C LEU A 98 19.10 9.52 2.82
N ASP A 99 20.37 9.39 2.44
CA ASP A 99 21.15 10.48 1.83
C ASP A 99 20.77 10.70 0.35
N ALA A 100 21.30 11.76 -0.27
CA ALA A 100 20.97 12.11 -1.64
C ALA A 100 21.27 11.01 -2.68
N ASN A 101 22.38 10.28 -2.54
CA ASN A 101 22.74 9.22 -3.46
C ASN A 101 21.89 7.96 -3.21
N GLN A 102 21.67 7.60 -1.96
CA GLN A 102 20.77 6.51 -1.57
C GLN A 102 19.34 6.76 -2.06
N ARG A 103 18.81 7.97 -1.91
CA ARG A 103 17.50 8.38 -2.47
C ARG A 103 17.45 8.18 -3.97
N ARG A 104 18.48 8.63 -4.71
CA ARG A 104 18.54 8.47 -6.17
C ARG A 104 18.49 6.99 -6.59
N ILE A 105 19.28 6.14 -5.92
CA ILE A 105 19.31 4.69 -6.16
C ILE A 105 17.94 4.07 -5.85
N PHE A 106 17.39 4.40 -4.69
CA PHE A 106 16.09 3.92 -4.23
C PHE A 106 14.95 4.31 -5.20
N SER A 107 14.88 5.58 -5.60
CA SER A 107 13.87 6.05 -6.56
C SER A 107 13.98 5.35 -7.92
N ALA A 108 15.20 5.08 -8.41
CA ALA A 108 15.41 4.40 -9.68
C ALA A 108 14.90 2.95 -9.63
N LYS A 109 15.26 2.22 -8.56
CA LYS A 109 14.82 0.85 -8.33
C LYS A 109 13.30 0.71 -8.22
N ILE A 110 12.66 1.59 -7.46
CA ILE A 110 11.19 1.63 -7.36
C ILE A 110 10.55 1.83 -8.75
N LYS A 111 11.12 2.71 -9.58
CA LYS A 111 10.62 2.93 -10.96
C LYS A 111 10.80 1.71 -11.84
N ASP A 112 11.90 0.98 -11.73
CA ASP A 112 12.18 -0.17 -12.57
C ASP A 112 11.31 -1.38 -12.20
N LYS A 113 11.14 -1.70 -10.91
CA LYS A 113 10.16 -2.70 -10.48
C LYS A 113 8.73 -2.37 -10.88
N ASN A 114 8.35 -1.08 -10.85
CA ASN A 114 7.03 -0.65 -11.34
C ASN A 114 6.84 -0.89 -12.84
N LYS A 115 7.90 -0.84 -13.65
CA LYS A 115 7.83 -1.20 -15.08
C LYS A 115 7.71 -2.71 -15.26
N GLU A 116 8.44 -3.50 -14.47
CA GLU A 116 8.39 -4.97 -14.51
C GLU A 116 7.01 -5.50 -14.11
N ASN A 117 6.44 -4.99 -13.03
CA ASN A 117 5.07 -5.33 -12.60
C ASN A 117 4.03 -5.00 -13.69
N LYS A 118 4.21 -3.88 -14.40
CA LYS A 118 3.33 -3.51 -15.54
C LYS A 118 3.49 -4.44 -16.74
N LYS A 119 4.67 -5.02 -16.98
CA LYS A 119 4.88 -6.02 -18.04
C LYS A 119 4.22 -7.35 -17.66
N LEU A 120 4.47 -7.82 -16.44
CA LEU A 120 3.87 -9.05 -15.91
C LEU A 120 2.33 -8.99 -15.87
N GLY A 121 1.75 -7.83 -15.56
CA GLY A 121 0.30 -7.62 -15.61
C GLY A 121 -0.30 -7.62 -17.03
N LYS A 122 0.50 -7.32 -18.06
CA LYS A 122 0.08 -7.44 -19.47
C LYS A 122 0.18 -8.89 -19.97
N ASP A 123 1.20 -9.62 -19.53
CA ASP A 123 1.45 -10.99 -19.95
C ASP A 123 0.47 -12.00 -19.31
N LYS A 124 -0.15 -11.65 -18.17
CA LYS A 124 -1.18 -12.47 -17.51
C LYS A 124 -2.59 -12.41 -18.14
N GLY A 125 -2.75 -11.81 -19.32
CA GLY A 125 -3.95 -11.96 -20.15
C GLY A 125 -5.23 -11.43 -19.50
N PHE A 126 -5.59 -10.19 -19.82
CA PHE A 126 -6.95 -9.71 -19.58
C PHE A 126 -7.96 -10.63 -20.30
N VAL A 127 -8.71 -11.42 -19.53
CA VAL A 127 -9.98 -11.98 -20.00
C VAL A 127 -10.92 -10.79 -20.18
N LYS A 128 -11.08 -10.34 -21.44
CA LYS A 128 -12.19 -9.47 -21.81
C LYS A 128 -13.46 -10.25 -21.57
N TYR A 129 -14.22 -9.90 -20.54
CA TYR A 129 -15.65 -10.23 -20.54
C TYR A 129 -16.27 -9.46 -21.71
N ARG A 130 -16.72 -10.20 -22.72
CA ARG A 130 -17.55 -9.67 -23.79
C ARG A 130 -18.92 -9.36 -23.18
N GLU A 131 -19.41 -8.15 -23.45
CA GLU A 131 -20.77 -7.69 -23.18
C GLU A 131 -21.82 -8.61 -23.82
#